data_AF-A0A484AT05-F1
#
_entry.id   AF-A0A484AT05-F1
#
_cell.length_a   1.000
_cell.length_b   1.000
_cell.length_c   1.000
_cell.angle_alpha   90.00
_cell.angle_beta   90.00
_cell.angle_gamma   90.00
#
_symmetry.space_group_name_H-M   'P 1'
#
loop_
_entity.id
_entity.type
_entity.pdbx_description
1 polymer ?
#
loop_
_entity_poly.entity_id
_entity_poly.type
_entity_poly.pdbx_seq_one_letter_code
_entity_poly.pdbx_strand_id
1 'polypeptide(L)'
;MLLASLPSSFENFVVALEAHLPHGQKPIGCKWVFTLKTNSSGEVERYKARLQDAAKGTYSPVVRYNTIRMILAIAAEYELYVRQLDVSTAYLTGILDEDIYMQQPELYDTILDVC
;
A
#
# COMPACT_ATOMS: atom_id res chain seq x y z
N MET A 1 12.87 -22.47 0.15
CA MET A 1 12.76 -21.10 0.71
C MET A 1 12.20 -20.25 -0.42
N LEU A 2 10.87 -20.28 -0.59
CA LEU A 2 10.19 -19.73 -1.76
C LEU A 2 10.05 -18.22 -1.59
N LEU A 3 10.90 -17.45 -2.25
CA LEU A 3 10.64 -16.04 -2.53
C LEU A 3 9.76 -16.01 -3.79
N ALA A 4 8.47 -15.73 -3.63
CA ALA A 4 7.71 -15.17 -4.73
C ALA A 4 8.35 -13.81 -5.04
N SER A 5 8.98 -13.67 -6.21
CA SER A 5 9.64 -12.42 -6.59
C SER A 5 8.58 -11.32 -6.73
N LEU A 6 8.61 -10.35 -5.84
CA LEU A 6 7.81 -9.14 -5.99
C LEU A 6 8.30 -8.37 -7.26
N PRO A 7 7.42 -7.61 -7.93
CA PRO A 7 7.81 -6.72 -9.03
C PRO A 7 8.96 -5.79 -8.61
N SER A 8 9.79 -5.32 -9.55
CA SER A 8 10.92 -4.41 -9.26
C SER A 8 10.53 -3.13 -8.50
N SER A 9 9.26 -2.73 -8.52
CA SER A 9 8.73 -1.62 -7.71
C SER A 9 8.65 -1.92 -6.21
N PHE A 10 8.99 -3.13 -5.76
CA PHE A 10 8.88 -3.60 -4.38
C PHE A 10 10.19 -4.23 -3.87
N GLU A 11 11.34 -3.84 -4.43
CA GLU A 11 12.66 -4.40 -4.09
C GLU A 11 12.96 -4.40 -2.58
N ASN A 12 12.35 -3.47 -1.82
CA ASN A 12 12.59 -3.32 -0.38
C ASN A 12 11.46 -3.89 0.51
N PHE A 13 10.49 -4.62 -0.06
CA PHE A 13 9.46 -5.30 0.72
C PHE A 13 9.81 -6.78 0.89
N VAL A 14 9.95 -7.20 2.14
CA VAL A 14 10.31 -8.59 2.49
C VAL A 14 9.20 -9.20 3.32
N VAL A 15 8.61 -10.31 2.83
CA VAL A 15 7.71 -11.13 3.64
C VAL A 15 8.55 -12.06 4.50
N ALA A 16 8.43 -11.94 5.82
CA ALA A 16 9.22 -12.73 6.76
C ALA A 16 8.37 -13.31 7.89
N LEU A 17 8.77 -14.51 8.33
CA LEU A 17 8.30 -15.09 9.59
C LEU A 17 8.96 -14.35 10.76
N GLU A 18 8.22 -14.17 11.85
CA GLU A 18 8.73 -13.48 13.05
C GLU A 18 10.03 -14.10 13.59
N ALA A 19 10.19 -15.43 13.46
CA ALA A 19 11.39 -16.16 13.83
C ALA A 19 12.64 -15.87 12.96
N HIS A 20 12.48 -15.18 11.82
CA HIS A 20 13.55 -14.88 10.86
C HIS A 20 13.79 -13.38 10.69
N LEU A 21 13.19 -12.53 11.53
CA LEU A 21 13.44 -11.09 11.47
C LEU A 21 14.84 -10.74 12.02
N PRO A 22 15.56 -9.81 11.38
CA PRO A 22 16.77 -9.22 11.95
C PRO A 22 16.49 -8.59 13.31
N HIS A 23 17.49 -8.63 14.19
CA HIS A 23 17.35 -8.14 15.55
C HIS A 23 16.98 -6.64 15.58
N GLY A 24 15.87 -6.31 16.25
CA GLY A 24 15.39 -4.94 16.39
C GLY A 24 14.40 -4.48 15.32
N GLN A 25 14.12 -5.28 14.30
CA GLN A 25 13.10 -4.97 13.31
C GLN A 25 11.70 -5.36 13.80
N LYS A 26 10.70 -4.53 13.49
CA LYS A 26 9.28 -4.83 13.77
C LYS A 26 8.54 -5.03 12.45
N PRO A 27 7.90 -6.19 12.22
CA PRO A 27 7.18 -6.42 11.00
C PRO A 27 5.84 -5.66 11.03
N ILE A 28 5.41 -5.22 9.85
CA ILE A 28 4.06 -4.71 9.65
C ILE A 28 3.10 -5.90 9.64
N GLY A 29 2.16 -5.89 10.59
CA GLY A 29 1.10 -6.91 10.66
C GLY A 29 0.13 -6.77 9.48
N CYS A 30 -0.45 -7.88 9.04
CA CYS A 30 -1.45 -7.84 7.97
C CYS A 30 -2.57 -8.85 8.19
N LYS A 31 -3.70 -8.65 7.51
CA LYS A 31 -4.86 -9.53 7.58
C LYS A 31 -5.54 -9.66 6.22
N TRP A 32 -6.12 -10.82 5.98
CA TRP A 32 -7.03 -11.00 4.85
C TRP A 32 -8.38 -10.34 5.12
N VAL A 33 -8.87 -9.62 4.13
CA VAL A 33 -10.23 -9.08 4.10
C VAL A 33 -10.95 -9.71 2.92
N PHE A 34 -11.93 -10.55 3.25
CA PHE A 34 -12.80 -11.20 2.29
C PHE A 34 -14.06 -10.35 2.10
N THR A 35 -14.43 -10.12 0.85
CA THR A 35 -15.62 -9.36 0.47
C THR A 35 -16.39 -10.13 -0.57
N LEU A 36 -17.66 -10.36 -0.29
CA LEU A 36 -18.65 -10.80 -1.27
C LEU A 36 -19.18 -9.58 -2.01
N LYS A 37 -19.06 -9.57 -3.33
CA LYS A 37 -19.77 -8.63 -4.18
C LYS A 37 -21.03 -9.30 -4.68
N THR A 38 -22.16 -8.71 -4.36
CA THR A 38 -23.47 -9.16 -4.83
C THR A 38 -24.01 -8.18 -5.88
N ASN A 39 -24.77 -8.70 -6.84
CA ASN A 39 -25.50 -7.87 -7.79
C ASN A 39 -26.73 -7.21 -7.14
N SER A 40 -27.45 -6.39 -7.89
CA SER A 40 -28.69 -5.72 -7.43
C SER A 40 -29.80 -6.70 -7.02
N SER A 41 -29.74 -7.94 -7.51
CA SER A 41 -30.68 -9.02 -7.20
C SER A 41 -30.27 -9.83 -5.96
N GLY A 42 -29.11 -9.52 -5.35
CA GLY A 42 -28.60 -10.21 -4.16
C GLY A 42 -27.80 -11.49 -4.46
N GLU A 43 -27.61 -11.87 -5.72
CA GLU A 43 -26.78 -13.02 -6.10
C GLU A 43 -25.29 -12.67 -6.04
N VAL A 44 -24.46 -13.66 -5.69
CA VAL A 44 -23.02 -13.48 -5.60
C VAL A 44 -22.44 -13.33 -7.00
N GLU A 45 -21.91 -12.15 -7.28
CA GLU A 45 -21.21 -11.83 -8.53
C GLU A 45 -19.72 -12.17 -8.41
N ARG A 46 -19.11 -11.92 -7.24
CA ARG A 46 -17.67 -12.11 -7.07
C ARG A 46 -17.25 -12.30 -5.62
N TYR A 47 -16.35 -13.25 -5.38
CA TYR A 47 -15.57 -13.35 -4.15
C TYR A 47 -14.27 -12.55 -4.32
N LYS A 48 -13.98 -11.64 -3.39
CA LYS A 48 -12.76 -10.81 -3.43
C LYS A 48 -11.98 -10.99 -2.13
N ALA A 49 -10.73 -11.45 -2.23
CA ALA A 49 -9.76 -11.42 -1.14
C ALA A 49 -8.82 -10.24 -1.32
N ARG A 50 -8.49 -9.53 -0.24
CA ARG A 50 -7.44 -8.50 -0.21
C ARG A 50 -6.58 -8.66 1.02
N LEU A 51 -5.28 -8.51 0.85
CA LEU A 51 -4.37 -8.34 1.97
C LEU A 51 -4.40 -6.87 2.39
N GLN A 52 -4.66 -6.61 3.68
CA GLN A 52 -4.63 -5.26 4.25
C GLN A 52 -3.64 -5.20 5.40
N ASP A 53 -2.97 -4.07 5.51
CA ASP A 53 -2.20 -3.72 6.70
C ASP A 53 -3.12 -3.74 7.94
N ALA A 54 -2.64 -4.35 9.02
CA ALA A 54 -3.31 -4.39 10.31
C ALA A 54 -2.95 -3.19 11.20
N ALA A 55 -2.02 -2.33 10.76
CA ALA A 55 -1.64 -1.12 11.46
C ALA A 55 -2.82 -0.15 11.56
N LYS A 56 -3.01 0.37 12.77
CA LYS A 56 -4.08 1.33 13.09
C LYS A 56 -3.84 2.75 12.57
N GLY A 57 -2.74 2.99 11.84
CA GLY A 57 -2.33 4.31 11.40
C GLY A 57 -2.00 4.33 9.91
N THR A 58 -3.01 4.53 9.06
CA THR A 58 -2.79 4.85 7.65
C THR A 58 -2.24 6.27 7.57
N TYR A 59 -0.93 6.42 7.41
CA TYR A 59 -0.32 7.71 7.13
C TYR A 59 -0.53 8.03 5.64
N SER A 60 -1.66 8.64 5.32
CA SER A 60 -1.85 9.22 4.00
C SER A 60 -1.06 10.53 3.96
N PRO A 61 -0.10 10.71 3.03
CA PRO A 61 0.59 11.98 2.84
C PRO A 61 -0.39 12.98 2.23
N VAL A 62 -1.30 13.51 3.04
CA VAL A 62 -2.23 14.54 2.61
C VAL A 62 -1.51 15.88 2.71
N VAL A 63 -1.17 16.45 1.55
CA VAL A 63 -0.74 17.84 1.46
C VAL A 63 -1.76 18.73 2.18
N ARG A 64 -1.28 19.62 3.05
CA ARG A 64 -2.16 20.54 3.78
C ARG A 64 -2.70 21.60 2.81
N TYR A 65 -3.98 21.91 2.90
CA TYR A 65 -4.60 22.95 2.06
C TYR A 65 -3.94 24.32 2.19
N ASN A 66 -3.40 24.66 3.37
CA ASN A 66 -2.67 25.91 3.57
C ASN A 66 -1.44 26.00 2.66
N THR A 67 -0.73 24.89 2.46
CA THR A 67 0.43 24.82 1.55
C THR A 67 0.01 25.02 0.10
N ILE A 68 -1.07 24.37 -0.34
CA ILE A 68 -1.61 24.58 -1.70
C ILE A 68 -1.98 26.05 -1.92
N ARG A 69 -2.71 26.64 -0.97
CA ARG A 69 -3.14 28.05 -1.06
C ARG A 69 -1.95 28.99 -1.12
N MET A 70 -0.89 28.74 -0.35
CA MET A 70 0.33 29.54 -0.38
C MET A 70 1.03 29.48 -1.73
N ILE A 71 1.16 28.27 -2.31
CA ILE A 71 1.75 28.09 -3.65
C ILE A 71 0.93 28.80 -4.72
N LEU A 72 -0.40 28.71 -4.66
CA LEU A 72 -1.29 29.41 -5.59
C LEU A 72 -1.22 30.94 -5.43
N ALA A 73 -1.11 31.45 -4.20
CA ALA A 73 -0.95 32.88 -3.94
C ALA A 73 0.37 33.41 -4.53
N ILE A 74 1.47 32.66 -4.38
CA ILE A 74 2.75 32.98 -5.02
C ILE A 74 2.59 32.94 -6.54
N ALA A 75 1.95 31.91 -7.10
CA ALA A 75 1.74 31.83 -8.54
C ALA A 75 0.93 33.03 -9.07
N ALA A 76 -0.09 33.49 -8.34
CA ALA A 76 -0.87 34.66 -8.72
C ALA A 76 -0.06 35.96 -8.65
N GLU A 77 0.75 36.16 -7.61
CA GLU A 77 1.60 37.35 -7.43
C GLU A 77 2.63 37.50 -8.56
N TYR A 78 3.20 36.38 -9.01
CA TYR A 78 4.23 36.36 -10.05
C TYR A 78 3.67 36.05 -11.45
N GLU A 79 2.34 36.08 -11.63
CA GLU A 79 1.65 35.78 -12.90
C GLU A 79 2.08 34.44 -13.55
N LEU A 80 2.33 33.42 -12.73
CA LEU A 80 2.81 32.11 -13.17
C LEU A 80 1.66 31.21 -13.65
N TYR A 81 1.93 30.42 -14.69
CA TYR A 81 0.99 29.41 -15.17
C TYR A 81 1.06 28.14 -14.31
N VAL A 82 -0.08 27.74 -13.74
CA VAL A 82 -0.18 26.53 -12.90
C VAL A 82 -0.72 25.36 -13.71
N ARG A 83 -0.04 24.21 -13.67
CA ARG A 83 -0.54 22.93 -14.20
C ARG A 83 -0.59 21.90 -13.09
N GLN A 84 -1.73 21.23 -12.95
CA GLN A 84 -1.86 20.08 -12.07
C GLN A 84 -1.47 18.82 -12.84
N LEU A 85 -0.65 17.98 -12.23
CA LEU A 85 -0.28 16.68 -12.78
C LEU A 85 -0.63 15.62 -11.73
N ASP A 86 -1.54 14.73 -12.08
CA ASP A 86 -1.91 13.59 -11.25
C ASP A 86 -1.18 12.37 -11.81
N VAL A 87 -0.23 11.85 -11.03
CA VAL A 87 0.56 10.69 -11.42
C VAL A 87 -0.08 9.46 -10.78
N SER A 88 -0.60 8.58 -11.62
CA SER A 88 -1.07 7.27 -11.16
C SER A 88 0.09 6.55 -10.46
N THR A 89 -0.19 5.95 -9.31
CA THR A 89 0.80 5.18 -8.55
C THR A 89 2.04 5.95 -8.05
N ALA A 90 1.99 7.28 -7.92
CA ALA A 90 3.13 8.07 -7.41
C ALA A 90 3.66 7.59 -6.04
N TYR A 91 2.80 7.01 -5.21
CA TYR A 91 3.18 6.39 -3.95
C TYR A 91 4.05 5.12 -4.11
N LEU A 92 3.83 4.35 -5.19
CA LEU A 92 4.53 3.08 -5.44
C LEU A 92 5.89 3.26 -6.13
N THR A 93 6.19 4.45 -6.63
CA THR A 93 7.46 4.75 -7.32
C THR A 93 8.46 5.50 -6.44
N GLY A 94 8.18 5.65 -5.15
CA GLY A 94 9.13 6.22 -4.21
C GLY A 94 10.29 5.27 -3.98
N ILE A 95 11.51 5.79 -4.01
CA ILE A 95 12.68 5.04 -3.56
C ILE A 95 12.59 4.97 -2.04
N LEU A 96 12.76 3.77 -1.50
CA LEU A 96 12.75 3.53 -0.06
C LEU A 96 14.16 3.09 0.35
N ASP A 97 14.77 3.75 1.32
CA ASP A 97 16.13 3.42 1.76
C ASP A 97 16.16 2.26 2.78
N GLU A 98 15.01 1.92 3.35
CA GLU A 98 14.86 0.94 4.42
C GLU A 98 14.10 -0.30 3.95
N ASP A 99 14.52 -1.48 4.41
CA ASP A 99 13.77 -2.72 4.21
C ASP A 99 12.52 -2.74 5.10
N ILE A 100 11.36 -2.91 4.48
CA ILE A 100 10.09 -3.10 5.19
C ILE A 100 9.80 -4.59 5.28
N TYR A 101 9.72 -5.08 6.52
CA TYR A 101 9.29 -6.45 6.79
C TYR A 101 7.78 -6.52 6.98
N MET A 102 7.13 -7.45 6.29
CA MET A 102 5.72 -7.75 6.45
C MET A 102 5.56 -9.11 7.12
N GLN A 103 4.69 -9.18 8.13
CA GLN A 103 4.34 -10.45 8.75
C GLN A 103 3.64 -11.33 7.73
N GLN A 104 4.03 -12.60 7.63
CA GLN A 104 3.31 -13.55 6.79
C GLN A 104 1.84 -13.65 7.26
N PRO A 105 0.85 -13.44 6.37
CA PRO A 105 -0.55 -13.52 6.76
C PRO A 105 -0.97 -14.94 7.10
N GLU A 106 -1.97 -15.06 7.97
CA GLU A 106 -2.66 -16.32 8.20
C GLU A 106 -3.24 -16.86 6.87
N LEU A 107 -3.30 -18.18 6.72
CA LEU A 107 -3.81 -18.86 5.50
C LEU A 107 -2.95 -18.63 4.23
N TYR A 108 -1.72 -18.14 4.36
CA TYR A 108 -0.81 -17.95 3.21
C TYR A 108 -0.67 -19.22 2.36
N ASP A 109 -0.36 -20.36 2.99
CA ASP A 109 -0.19 -21.63 2.29
C ASP A 109 -1.52 -22.11 1.66
N THR A 110 -2.62 -22.00 2.41
CA THR A 110 -3.94 -22.45 1.95
C THR A 110 -4.49 -21.64 0.77
N ILE A 111 -4.20 -20.34 0.68
CA ILE A 111 -4.71 -19.48 -0.39
C ILE A 111 -3.87 -19.61 -1.66
N LEU A 112 -2.55 -19.82 -1.52
CA LEU A 112 -1.67 -20.05 -2.67
C LEU A 112 -1.93 -21.37 -3.37
N ASP A 113 -2.33 -22.42 -2.63
CA ASP A 113 -2.68 -23.71 -3.23
C ASP A 113 -4.03 -23.70 -3.99
N VAL A 114 -4.84 -22.65 -3.79
CA VAL A 114 -6.20 -22.51 -4.39
C VAL A 114 -6.20 -21.55 -5.59
N CYS A 115 -5.12 -20.79 -5.80
CA CYS A 115 -4.95 -19.88 -6.94
C CYS A 115 -4.14 -20.53 -8.06
#